data_AF-A0A6P1ZIP6-F1
#
_entry.id   AF-A0A6P1ZIP6-F1
#
_cell.length_a   1.000
_cell.length_b   1.000
_cell.length_c   1.000
_cell.angle_alpha   90.00
_cell.angle_beta   90.00
_cell.angle_gamma   90.00
#
_symmetry.space_group_name_H-M   'P 1'
#
loop_
_entity.id
_entity.type
_entity.pdbx_description
1 polymer ?
#
loop_
_entity_poly.entity_id
_entity_poly.type
_entity_poly.pdbx_seq_one_letter_code
_entity_poly.pdbx_strand_id
1 'polypeptide(L)'
;MKAGAFLSAGILDALDRGAAVSTFKGNTLQSVMASRVPRTSHILLCLLVLMAVPTHGVALAAEAVGDSPCLRMARERMDGLAGKRADRVAWYAASSCSRSRAVLAGSQGASPELREQICRREVLAGSFTKTCVYFRDVLCPEVYEPCADWVREQYARCVAGDLEWFQPVGQTGEGDTSQQ
;
A
#
# COMPACT_ATOMS: atom_id res chain seq x y z
N MET A 1 44.60 3.60 18.24
CA MET A 1 44.39 2.24 18.79
C MET A 1 43.20 1.61 18.07
N LYS A 2 43.39 0.39 17.53
CA LYS A 2 42.42 -0.64 17.04
C LYS A 2 41.17 -0.16 16.26
N ALA A 3 41.06 -0.34 14.95
CA ALA A 3 40.82 -1.59 14.18
C ALA A 3 39.45 -2.23 14.43
N GLY A 4 38.63 -2.29 13.36
CA GLY A 4 37.39 -3.07 13.26
C GLY A 4 36.75 -2.85 11.89
N ALA A 5 36.88 -3.82 11.01
CA ALA A 5 36.47 -3.80 9.60
C ALA A 5 35.40 -4.87 9.31
N PHE A 6 34.81 -4.77 8.11
CA PHE A 6 34.14 -5.80 7.27
C PHE A 6 32.60 -5.90 7.21
N LEU A 7 32.13 -5.77 5.94
CA LEU A 7 30.99 -6.40 5.23
C LEU A 7 29.59 -5.78 5.45
N SER A 8 28.80 -5.43 4.42
CA SER A 8 28.71 -5.99 3.07
C SER A 8 28.36 -4.91 2.02
N ALA A 9 29.21 -4.82 1.00
CA ALA A 9 28.82 -4.36 -0.33
C ALA A 9 28.04 -5.49 -1.02
N GLY A 10 26.84 -5.20 -1.53
CA GLY A 10 26.03 -6.17 -2.25
C GLY A 10 24.56 -5.79 -2.23
N ILE A 11 24.14 -5.01 -3.24
CA ILE A 11 22.86 -4.98 -3.97
C ILE A 11 22.90 -3.66 -4.76
N LEU A 12 23.80 -3.59 -5.74
CA LEU A 12 23.80 -2.51 -6.73
C LEU A 12 24.50 -3.02 -8.01
N ASP A 13 24.07 -4.18 -8.51
CA ASP A 13 24.43 -4.63 -9.86
C ASP A 13 23.52 -5.80 -10.26
N ALA A 14 22.37 -5.48 -10.87
CA ALA A 14 21.57 -6.43 -11.65
C ALA A 14 20.39 -5.70 -12.29
N LEU A 15 20.64 -4.75 -13.20
CA LEU A 15 19.65 -4.27 -14.17
C LEU A 15 20.34 -3.51 -15.32
N ASP A 16 21.39 -4.08 -15.89
CA ASP A 16 21.81 -3.69 -17.23
C ASP A 16 22.58 -4.82 -17.91
N ARG A 17 22.26 -5.06 -19.20
CA ARG A 17 22.85 -6.04 -20.14
C ARG A 17 22.44 -7.49 -19.88
N GLY A 18 21.80 -8.22 -20.79
CA GLY A 18 21.75 -8.11 -22.25
C GLY A 18 22.08 -9.49 -22.82
N ALA A 19 21.30 -9.91 -23.83
CA ALA A 19 21.68 -10.83 -24.89
C ALA A 19 22.14 -12.27 -24.57
N ALA A 20 21.54 -13.18 -25.34
CA ALA A 20 21.88 -14.59 -25.54
C ALA A 20 23.38 -14.90 -25.73
N VAL A 21 23.79 -16.13 -25.39
CA VAL A 21 24.38 -17.11 -26.34
C VAL A 21 24.81 -18.40 -25.63
N SER A 22 24.59 -19.49 -26.34
CA SER A 22 24.89 -20.91 -26.07
C SER A 22 26.39 -21.25 -26.12
N THR A 23 26.87 -22.22 -25.33
CA THR A 23 27.92 -23.25 -25.59
C THR A 23 28.36 -23.86 -24.24
N PHE A 24 28.20 -25.16 -23.91
CA PHE A 24 28.68 -26.45 -24.46
C PHE A 24 30.14 -26.84 -24.10
N LYS A 25 30.26 -27.83 -23.18
CA LYS A 25 31.35 -28.83 -22.91
C LYS A 25 31.57 -28.96 -21.39
N GLY A 26 31.59 -30.11 -20.73
CA GLY A 26 31.45 -31.51 -21.13
C GLY A 26 31.92 -32.42 -19.97
N ASN A 27 31.28 -33.58 -19.85
CA ASN A 27 31.69 -34.87 -19.23
C ASN A 27 32.16 -34.87 -17.76
N THR A 28 31.56 -35.66 -16.87
CA THR A 28 31.82 -37.12 -16.83
C THR A 28 30.65 -37.93 -16.23
N LEU A 29 30.49 -39.12 -16.79
CA LEU A 29 29.45 -40.13 -16.66
C LEU A 29 29.31 -40.76 -15.26
N GLN A 30 28.07 -41.02 -14.85
CA GLN A 30 27.68 -42.30 -14.23
C GLN A 30 26.30 -42.74 -14.75
N SER A 31 26.32 -43.91 -15.41
CA SER A 31 25.21 -44.78 -15.84
C SER A 31 24.70 -45.54 -14.60
N VAL A 32 23.51 -46.14 -14.43
CA VAL A 32 22.50 -46.80 -15.27
C VAL A 32 21.23 -46.82 -14.37
N MET A 33 20.00 -46.55 -14.82
CA MET A 33 18.98 -47.58 -15.08
C MET A 33 17.66 -46.87 -15.41
N ALA A 34 17.09 -47.27 -16.53
CA ALA A 34 15.86 -46.76 -17.09
C ALA A 34 14.65 -47.04 -16.19
N SER A 35 13.81 -46.03 -16.00
CA SER A 35 12.38 -46.26 -15.81
C SER A 35 11.62 -45.31 -16.73
N ARG A 36 11.07 -45.90 -17.80
CA ARG A 36 10.13 -45.25 -18.71
C ARG A 36 8.85 -44.96 -17.93
N VAL A 37 8.60 -43.70 -17.60
CA VAL A 37 7.28 -43.25 -17.16
C VAL A 37 6.71 -42.31 -18.24
N PRO A 38 5.54 -42.63 -18.82
CA PRO A 38 4.99 -41.91 -19.97
C PRO A 38 4.62 -40.46 -19.64
N ARG A 39 5.00 -39.58 -20.57
CA ARG A 39 4.69 -38.16 -20.64
C ARG A 39 3.21 -37.92 -20.94
N THR A 40 2.33 -38.02 -19.95
CA THR A 40 0.92 -37.59 -20.09
C THR A 40 0.29 -37.01 -18.82
N SER A 41 0.99 -36.98 -17.68
CA SER A 41 0.42 -36.56 -16.39
C SER A 41 0.84 -35.17 -15.90
N HIS A 42 1.15 -34.22 -16.79
CA HIS A 42 1.47 -32.83 -16.37
C HIS A 42 0.47 -31.79 -16.89
N ILE A 43 -0.38 -32.13 -17.87
CA ILE A 43 -1.38 -31.20 -18.39
C ILE A 43 -2.64 -31.19 -17.50
N LEU A 44 -2.97 -32.31 -16.84
CA LEU A 44 -4.13 -32.36 -15.94
C LEU A 44 -3.91 -31.65 -14.58
N LEU A 45 -2.65 -31.44 -14.17
CA LEU A 45 -2.36 -30.78 -12.88
C LEU A 45 -2.48 -29.25 -12.95
N CYS A 46 -2.31 -28.65 -14.13
CA CYS A 46 -2.51 -27.20 -14.32
C CYS A 46 -3.99 -26.80 -14.42
N LEU A 47 -4.89 -27.73 -14.78
CA LEU A 47 -6.32 -27.46 -14.95
C LEU A 47 -7.13 -27.56 -13.65
N LEU A 48 -6.63 -28.27 -12.63
CA LEU A 48 -7.34 -28.43 -11.35
C LEU A 48 -7.03 -27.34 -10.30
N VAL A 49 -6.05 -26.47 -10.54
CA VAL A 49 -5.77 -25.31 -9.66
C VAL A 49 -6.65 -24.09 -10.00
N LEU A 50 -7.41 -24.15 -11.10
CA LEU A 50 -8.26 -23.04 -11.57
C LEU A 50 -9.68 -23.01 -10.99
N MET A 51 -10.09 -23.97 -10.16
CA MET A 51 -11.47 -24.09 -9.66
C MET A 51 -11.60 -23.99 -8.13
N ALA A 52 -10.67 -23.27 -7.50
CA ALA A 52 -10.79 -22.92 -6.08
C ALA A 52 -10.23 -21.51 -5.82
N VAL A 53 -10.65 -20.53 -6.62
CA VAL A 53 -10.73 -19.16 -6.11
C VAL A 53 -12.07 -19.12 -5.40
N PRO A 54 -12.14 -19.23 -4.06
CA PRO A 54 -13.38 -18.95 -3.40
C PRO A 54 -13.68 -17.49 -3.70
N THR A 55 -14.74 -17.26 -4.46
CA THR A 55 -15.43 -15.97 -4.55
C THR A 55 -16.03 -15.70 -3.17
N HIS A 56 -15.18 -15.54 -2.16
CA HIS A 56 -15.52 -14.70 -1.04
C HIS A 56 -15.78 -13.36 -1.69
N GLY A 57 -17.06 -13.03 -1.80
CA GLY A 57 -17.48 -11.68 -2.06
C GLY A 57 -16.59 -10.81 -1.20
N VAL A 58 -15.86 -9.94 -1.87
CA VAL A 58 -15.36 -8.72 -1.27
C VAL A 58 -16.58 -7.96 -0.79
N ALA A 59 -17.17 -8.44 0.31
CA ALA A 59 -17.64 -7.59 1.37
C ALA A 59 -16.41 -6.74 1.69
N LEU A 60 -16.32 -5.63 0.96
CA LEU A 60 -15.68 -4.43 1.42
C LEU A 60 -16.34 -4.20 2.76
N ALA A 61 -15.75 -4.80 3.79
CA ALA A 61 -15.92 -4.34 5.14
C ALA A 61 -15.51 -2.88 5.04
N ALA A 62 -16.52 -2.02 4.91
CA ALA A 62 -16.52 -0.79 5.63
C ALA A 62 -16.26 -1.22 7.08
N GLU A 63 -14.99 -1.46 7.43
CA GLU A 63 -14.54 -1.22 8.78
C GLU A 63 -15.18 0.12 9.10
N ALA A 64 -16.01 0.13 10.14
CA ALA A 64 -16.62 1.36 10.60
C ALA A 64 -15.47 2.34 10.79
N VAL A 65 -15.30 3.24 9.82
CA VAL A 65 -14.22 4.19 9.81
C VAL A 65 -14.61 5.15 10.91
N GLY A 66 -14.16 4.84 12.11
CA GLY A 66 -14.49 5.63 13.27
C GLY A 66 -14.01 7.06 13.00
N ASP A 67 -14.79 7.99 13.52
CA ASP A 67 -14.63 9.40 13.21
C ASP A 67 -13.21 9.84 13.60
N SER A 68 -12.41 10.26 12.62
CA SER A 68 -11.05 10.77 12.84
C SER A 68 -11.01 12.26 12.53
N PRO A 69 -10.10 13.05 13.14
CA PRO A 69 -9.92 14.45 12.76
C PRO A 69 -9.71 14.65 11.25
N CYS A 70 -8.97 13.74 10.60
CA CYS A 70 -8.82 13.69 9.15
C CYS A 70 -10.15 13.60 8.39
N LEU A 71 -11.02 12.68 8.80
CA LEU A 71 -12.30 12.44 8.13
C LEU A 71 -13.33 13.53 8.44
N ARG A 72 -13.34 14.05 9.67
CA ARG A 72 -14.20 15.16 10.07
C ARG A 72 -13.92 16.41 9.26
N MET A 73 -12.64 16.77 9.09
CA MET A 73 -12.24 17.90 8.26
C MET A 73 -12.61 17.70 6.78
N ALA A 74 -12.50 16.48 6.28
CA ALA A 74 -12.91 16.14 4.92
C ALA A 74 -14.41 16.43 4.71
N ARG A 75 -15.25 15.97 5.66
CA ARG A 75 -16.70 16.18 5.66
C ARG A 75 -17.07 17.66 5.74
N GLU A 76 -16.49 18.37 6.71
CA GLU A 76 -16.70 19.82 6.91
C GLU A 76 -16.44 20.63 5.63
N ARG A 77 -15.46 20.21 4.82
CA ARG A 77 -15.06 20.90 3.59
C ARG A 77 -15.82 20.46 2.35
N MET A 78 -16.22 19.19 2.26
CA MET A 78 -16.66 18.60 0.99
C MET A 78 -18.15 18.21 0.96
N ASP A 79 -18.78 17.91 2.10
CA ASP A 79 -20.14 17.33 2.11
C ASP A 79 -21.18 18.30 1.54
N GLY A 80 -21.07 19.58 1.88
CA GLY A 80 -21.97 20.63 1.37
C GLY A 80 -21.89 20.85 -0.14
N LEU A 81 -20.78 20.46 -0.76
CA LEU A 81 -20.52 20.60 -2.20
C LEU A 81 -20.87 19.32 -2.98
N ALA A 82 -20.76 18.16 -2.33
CA ALA A 82 -20.96 16.87 -2.96
C ALA A 82 -22.43 16.58 -3.33
N GLY A 83 -23.39 17.17 -2.60
CA GLY A 83 -24.83 16.97 -2.84
C GLY A 83 -25.21 15.48 -2.86
N LYS A 84 -25.85 15.01 -3.94
CA LYS A 84 -26.23 13.59 -4.14
C LYS A 84 -25.04 12.62 -4.16
N ARG A 85 -23.80 13.13 -4.20
CA ARG A 85 -22.56 12.34 -4.28
C ARG A 85 -21.83 12.26 -2.93
N ALA A 86 -22.39 12.82 -1.86
CA ALA A 86 -21.76 12.90 -0.53
C ALA A 86 -21.24 11.55 -0.03
N ASP A 87 -22.02 10.47 -0.14
CA ASP A 87 -21.59 9.14 0.30
C ASP A 87 -20.34 8.63 -0.42
N ARG A 88 -20.22 8.91 -1.72
CA ARG A 88 -19.03 8.53 -2.50
C ARG A 88 -17.82 9.36 -2.10
N VAL A 89 -18.00 10.67 -1.93
CA VAL A 89 -16.93 11.55 -1.45
C VAL A 89 -16.45 11.12 -0.06
N ALA A 90 -17.37 10.82 0.86
CA ALA A 90 -17.06 10.32 2.20
C ALA A 90 -16.29 8.99 2.15
N TRP A 91 -16.65 8.07 1.27
CA TRP A 91 -15.93 6.81 1.09
C TRP A 91 -14.49 7.02 0.63
N TYR A 92 -14.27 7.86 -0.38
CA TYR A 92 -12.91 8.19 -0.85
C TYR A 92 -12.10 8.93 0.20
N ALA A 93 -12.75 9.83 0.95
CA ALA A 93 -12.11 10.55 2.05
C ALA A 93 -11.61 9.59 3.14
N ALA A 94 -12.47 8.65 3.55
CA ALA A 94 -12.15 7.62 4.52
C ALA A 94 -11.00 6.71 4.06
N SER A 95 -11.02 6.30 2.79
CA SER A 95 -9.93 5.50 2.19
C SER A 95 -8.60 6.24 2.20
N SER A 96 -8.60 7.53 1.85
CA SER A 96 -7.41 8.37 1.90
C SER A 96 -6.86 8.52 3.31
N CYS A 97 -7.70 8.87 4.30
CA CYS A 97 -7.27 9.02 5.69
C CYS A 97 -6.65 7.71 6.23
N SER A 98 -7.29 6.57 5.96
CA SER A 98 -6.78 5.26 6.39
C SER A 98 -5.43 4.94 5.75
N ARG A 99 -5.26 5.22 4.45
CA ARG A 99 -3.97 5.02 3.76
C ARG A 99 -2.88 5.94 4.30
N SER A 100 -3.18 7.23 4.49
CA SER A 100 -2.22 8.20 5.05
C SER A 100 -1.78 7.79 6.46
N ARG A 101 -2.70 7.27 7.28
CA ARG A 101 -2.38 6.67 8.59
C ARG A 101 -1.38 5.53 8.46
N ALA A 102 -1.62 4.59 7.55
CA ALA A 102 -0.74 3.43 7.36
C ALA A 102 0.66 3.83 6.88
N VAL A 103 0.75 4.81 5.97
CA VAL A 103 2.02 5.41 5.54
C VAL A 103 2.76 6.01 6.73
N LEU A 104 2.07 6.81 7.54
CA LEU A 104 2.66 7.46 8.70
C LEU A 104 3.16 6.45 9.74
N ALA A 105 2.33 5.46 10.08
CA ALA A 105 2.69 4.38 11.00
C ALA A 105 3.93 3.61 10.51
N GLY A 106 4.02 3.29 9.22
CA GLY A 106 5.18 2.65 8.61
C GLY A 106 6.45 3.51 8.57
N SER A 107 6.35 4.81 8.87
CA SER A 107 7.46 5.78 8.81
C SER A 107 7.92 6.31 10.17
N GLN A 108 7.38 5.81 11.29
CA GLN A 108 7.71 6.33 12.62
C GLN A 108 9.20 6.21 12.99
N GLY A 109 9.87 5.15 12.53
CA GLY A 109 11.32 4.96 12.73
C GLY A 109 12.21 5.66 11.70
N ALA A 110 11.64 6.31 10.69
CA ALA A 110 12.42 7.01 9.67
C ALA A 110 12.97 8.34 10.18
N SER A 111 14.10 8.79 9.62
CA SER A 111 14.59 10.15 9.83
C SER A 111 13.57 11.18 9.34
N PRO A 112 13.59 12.42 9.85
CA PRO A 112 12.68 13.47 9.41
C PRO A 112 12.68 13.69 7.89
N GLU A 113 13.85 13.66 7.27
CA GLU A 113 14.02 13.85 5.82
C GLU A 113 13.41 12.70 5.02
N LEU A 114 13.63 11.46 5.46
CA LEU A 114 13.04 10.29 4.82
C LEU A 114 11.52 10.27 5.00
N ARG A 115 11.02 10.64 6.19
CA ARG A 115 9.59 10.76 6.45
C ARG A 115 8.95 11.80 5.53
N GLU A 116 9.56 12.97 5.38
CA GLU A 116 9.06 13.99 4.47
C GLU A 116 8.97 13.47 3.02
N GLN A 117 10.00 12.78 2.54
CA GLN A 117 9.99 12.17 1.20
C GLN A 117 8.86 11.14 1.04
N ILE A 118 8.66 10.27 2.04
CA ILE A 118 7.57 9.28 2.06
C ILE A 118 6.21 10.00 2.05
N CYS A 119 5.99 10.95 2.96
CA CYS A 119 4.74 11.72 3.03
C CYS A 119 4.46 12.47 1.73
N ARG A 120 5.48 13.04 1.07
CA ARG A 120 5.33 13.75 -0.19
C ARG A 120 4.89 12.81 -1.32
N ARG A 121 5.49 11.62 -1.41
CA ARG A 121 5.18 10.66 -2.46
C ARG A 121 3.84 9.96 -2.22
N GLU A 122 3.62 9.46 -1.01
CA GLU A 122 2.50 8.56 -0.73
C GLU A 122 1.24 9.31 -0.28
N VAL A 123 1.38 10.38 0.51
CA VAL A 123 0.24 11.15 1.03
C VAL A 123 -0.11 12.29 0.09
N LEU A 124 0.83 13.20 -0.18
CA LEU A 124 0.55 14.36 -1.03
C LEU A 124 0.24 13.91 -2.47
N ALA A 125 1.21 13.37 -3.20
CA ALA A 125 1.02 12.99 -4.60
C ALA A 125 0.01 11.84 -4.75
N GLY A 126 0.06 10.84 -3.85
CA GLY A 126 -0.85 9.70 -3.85
C GLY A 126 -2.31 10.10 -3.68
N SER A 127 -2.65 10.90 -2.67
CA SER A 127 -4.03 11.31 -2.42
C SER A 127 -4.53 12.35 -3.41
N PHE A 128 -3.66 13.25 -3.90
CA PHE A 128 -4.03 14.15 -5.01
C PHE A 128 -4.47 13.36 -6.24
N THR A 129 -3.65 12.40 -6.67
CA THR A 129 -3.90 11.65 -7.91
C THR A 129 -5.09 10.71 -7.77
N LYS A 130 -5.20 10.00 -6.65
CA LYS A 130 -6.23 8.96 -6.48
C LYS A 130 -7.58 9.51 -6.02
N THR A 131 -7.60 10.68 -5.39
CA THR A 131 -8.82 11.24 -4.81
C THR A 131 -9.21 12.54 -5.50
N CYS A 132 -8.38 13.58 -5.43
CA CYS A 132 -8.79 14.91 -5.90
C CYS A 132 -8.94 14.98 -7.42
N VAL A 133 -8.00 14.40 -8.19
CA VAL A 133 -8.13 14.32 -9.65
C VAL A 133 -9.37 13.53 -10.07
N TYR A 134 -9.67 12.43 -9.37
CA TYR A 134 -10.90 11.67 -9.61
C TYR A 134 -12.17 12.49 -9.31
N PHE A 135 -12.15 13.30 -8.25
CA PHE A 135 -13.24 14.23 -7.96
C PHE A 135 -13.41 15.25 -9.08
N ARG A 136 -12.32 15.86 -9.54
CA ARG A 136 -12.32 16.84 -10.63
C ARG A 136 -12.86 16.27 -11.93
N ASP A 137 -12.38 15.11 -12.33
CA ASP A 137 -12.58 14.60 -13.69
C ASP A 137 -13.79 13.67 -13.82
N VAL A 138 -14.24 13.06 -12.71
CA VAL A 138 -15.25 11.99 -12.75
C VAL A 138 -16.41 12.23 -11.79
N LEU A 139 -16.13 12.56 -10.53
CA LEU A 139 -17.15 12.51 -9.49
C LEU A 139 -17.89 13.84 -9.31
N CYS A 140 -17.19 14.89 -8.88
CA CYS A 140 -17.72 16.16 -8.40
C CYS A 140 -16.65 17.27 -8.52
N PRO A 141 -16.61 18.00 -9.65
CA PRO A 141 -15.57 19.01 -9.87
C PRO A 141 -15.53 20.10 -8.80
N GLU A 142 -16.68 20.44 -8.23
CA GLU A 142 -16.84 21.46 -7.19
C GLU A 142 -16.08 21.12 -5.90
N VAL A 143 -15.75 19.84 -5.68
CA VAL A 143 -15.03 19.36 -4.50
C VAL A 143 -13.51 19.39 -4.70
N TYR A 144 -12.99 19.66 -5.90
CA TYR A 144 -11.57 19.57 -6.21
C TYR A 144 -10.68 20.46 -5.32
N GLU A 145 -10.95 21.77 -5.25
CA GLU A 145 -10.16 22.70 -4.44
C GLU A 145 -10.24 22.39 -2.93
N PRO A 146 -11.43 22.15 -2.35
CA PRO A 146 -11.55 21.66 -0.98
C PRO A 146 -10.77 20.37 -0.70
N CYS A 147 -10.76 19.43 -1.66
CA CYS A 147 -9.98 18.21 -1.57
C CYS A 147 -8.47 18.50 -1.59
N ALA A 148 -8.02 19.37 -2.49
CA ALA A 148 -6.62 19.77 -2.61
C ALA A 148 -6.10 20.36 -1.29
N ASP A 149 -6.88 21.27 -0.68
CA ASP A 149 -6.53 21.85 0.62
C ASP A 149 -6.52 20.82 1.75
N TRP A 150 -7.44 19.87 1.73
CA TRP A 150 -7.47 18.79 2.73
C TRP A 150 -6.30 17.81 2.55
N VAL A 151 -5.89 17.49 1.32
CA VAL A 151 -4.70 16.66 1.07
C VAL A 151 -3.40 17.37 1.48
N ARG A 152 -3.32 18.69 1.31
CA ARG A 152 -2.18 19.49 1.83
C ARG A 152 -2.09 19.41 3.36
N GLU A 153 -3.22 19.45 4.07
CA GLU A 153 -3.23 19.26 5.53
C GLU A 153 -2.81 17.83 5.90
N GLN A 154 -3.33 16.79 5.21
CA GLN A 154 -2.87 15.41 5.44
C GLN A 154 -1.35 15.29 5.29
N TYR A 155 -0.77 15.93 4.28
CA TYR A 155 0.68 15.96 4.11
C TYR A 155 1.38 16.63 5.28
N ALA A 156 0.94 17.82 5.70
CA ALA A 156 1.53 18.55 6.82
C ALA A 156 1.50 17.71 8.12
N ARG A 157 0.37 17.05 8.40
CA ARG A 157 0.20 16.15 9.55
C ARG A 157 1.10 14.92 9.49
N CYS A 158 1.25 14.34 8.30
CA CYS A 158 2.17 13.23 8.07
C CYS A 158 3.63 13.62 8.36
N VAL A 159 4.08 14.76 7.83
CA VAL A 159 5.45 15.27 8.06
C VAL A 159 5.67 15.54 9.56
N ALA A 160 4.67 16.10 10.24
CA ALA A 160 4.72 16.39 11.67
C ALA A 160 4.73 15.13 12.57
N GLY A 161 4.47 13.94 12.03
CA GLY A 161 4.38 12.73 12.87
C GLY A 161 3.05 12.59 13.61
N ASP A 162 2.02 13.36 13.23
CA ASP A 162 0.75 13.48 13.95
C ASP A 162 -0.18 12.29 13.65
N LEU A 163 0.13 11.12 14.25
CA LEU A 163 -0.63 9.90 14.04
C LEU A 163 -2.05 10.00 14.60
N GLU A 164 -2.23 10.70 15.71
CA GLU A 164 -3.51 10.87 16.39
C GLU A 164 -4.54 11.56 15.49
N TRP A 165 -4.13 12.52 14.67
CA TRP A 165 -5.02 13.19 13.72
C TRP A 165 -5.65 12.25 12.67
N PHE A 166 -5.01 11.11 12.40
CA PHE A 166 -5.54 10.07 11.51
C PHE A 166 -6.25 8.94 12.24
N GLN A 167 -6.14 8.85 13.57
CA GLN A 167 -6.74 7.77 14.34
C GLN A 167 -8.24 8.00 14.56
N PRO A 168 -9.06 6.93 14.48
CA PRO A 168 -10.45 6.99 14.92
C PRO A 168 -10.57 7.34 16.40
N VAL A 169 -11.48 8.25 16.74
CA VAL A 169 -11.84 8.55 18.14
C VAL A 169 -12.42 7.29 18.78
N GLY A 170 -11.83 6.84 19.89
CA GLY A 170 -12.23 5.64 20.62
C GLY A 170 -11.37 4.39 20.39
N GLN A 171 -10.33 4.44 19.54
CA GLN A 171 -9.31 3.36 19.42
C GLN A 171 -8.06 3.61 20.28
N THR A 172 -8.09 4.61 21.16
CA THR A 172 -7.02 4.86 22.12
C THR A 172 -7.11 3.86 23.27
N GLY A 173 -6.45 2.71 23.12
CA GLY A 173 -6.07 1.81 24.21
C GLY A 173 -7.10 0.75 24.59
N GLU A 174 -7.09 -0.39 23.89
CA GLU A 174 -7.53 -1.66 24.48
C GLU A 174 -6.46 -2.71 24.22
N GLY A 175 -5.47 -2.67 25.09
CA GLY A 175 -4.31 -3.54 25.10
C GLY A 175 -3.75 -3.62 26.50
N ASP A 176 -4.61 -3.78 27.51
CA ASP A 176 -4.20 -4.29 28.81
C ASP A 176 -5.41 -4.89 29.54
N THR A 177 -5.14 -5.92 30.36
CA THR A 177 -6.08 -6.73 31.15
C THR A 177 -6.81 -7.88 30.43
N SER A 178 -6.14 -9.02 30.26
CA SER A 178 -6.69 -10.35 30.57
C SER A 178 -5.59 -11.41 30.56
N GLN A 179 -4.80 -11.45 31.63
CA GLN A 179 -4.28 -12.70 32.20
C GLN A 179 -4.55 -12.66 33.70
N GLN A 180 -5.64 -13.31 34.10
CA GLN A 180 -5.83 -13.90 35.42
C GLN A 180 -6.13 -15.38 35.22
#